data_AF-A0A438JEM2-F1
#
_entry.id   AF-A0A438JEM2-F1
#
_cell.length_a   1.000
_cell.length_b   1.000
_cell.length_c   1.000
_cell.angle_alpha   90.00
_cell.angle_beta   90.00
_cell.angle_gamma   90.00
#
_symmetry.space_group_name_H-M   'P 1'
#
loop_
_entity.id
_entity.type
_entity.pdbx_description
1 polymer ?
#
loop_
_entity_poly.entity_id
_entity_poly.type
_entity_poly.pdbx_seq_one_letter_code
_entity_poly.pdbx_strand_id
1 'polypeptide(L)'
;MVGGSACICPEFKHHLNGVELAHSISMNPHKWLLTNMDYCCLWIKEPKLFVDSLSTASEYLRNNASESKKVIDYKDWQIALSRRFRAIKIWVVIRRHGLDNLMFHIRSDVNLAKRFETHVAKDPRFEVMVPRRFALVCFRLRPKEEGEGTELNLRLLMAVNGSGGAFMTHAVVGGIYIIRCAIGSTLTETRHVNSLWKLIQEKAQLVLKESGLALEEYQ
;
A
#
# COMPACT_ATOMS: atom_id res chain seq x y z
N MET A 1 -2.85 6.95 -5.54
CA MET A 1 -3.43 5.82 -4.77
C MET A 1 -2.53 4.58 -4.83
N VAL A 2 -2.50 3.75 -3.79
CA VAL A 2 -1.77 2.44 -3.77
C VAL A 2 -2.52 1.37 -4.55
N GLY A 3 -3.83 1.23 -4.32
CA GLY A 3 -4.69 0.26 -5.02
C GLY A 3 -4.88 0.53 -6.53
N GLY A 4 -4.45 1.70 -7.02
CA GLY A 4 -4.53 2.03 -8.44
C GLY A 4 -3.78 1.02 -9.32
N SER A 5 -2.62 0.52 -8.87
CA SER A 5 -1.84 -0.46 -9.63
C SER A 5 -2.59 -1.76 -9.85
N ALA A 6 -3.46 -2.16 -8.91
CA ALA A 6 -4.24 -3.38 -9.04
C ALA A 6 -5.29 -3.30 -10.16
N CYS A 7 -5.69 -2.09 -10.55
CA CYS A 7 -6.73 -1.86 -11.57
C CYS A 7 -6.27 -2.18 -13.00
N ILE A 8 -5.01 -2.58 -13.19
CA ILE A 8 -4.55 -3.22 -14.44
C ILE A 8 -5.17 -4.61 -14.61
N CYS A 9 -5.55 -5.28 -13.51
CA CYS A 9 -6.25 -6.55 -13.55
C CYS A 9 -7.76 -6.29 -13.74
N PRO A 10 -8.42 -6.95 -14.70
CA PRO A 10 -9.85 -6.75 -14.98
C PRO A 10 -10.76 -6.86 -13.75
N GLU A 11 -10.51 -7.81 -12.86
CA GLU A 11 -11.31 -8.06 -11.66
C GLU A 11 -11.29 -6.92 -10.63
N PHE A 12 -10.24 -6.07 -10.62
CA PHE A 12 -10.15 -4.91 -9.73
C PHE A 12 -10.53 -3.59 -10.41
N LYS A 13 -10.72 -3.61 -11.75
CA LYS A 13 -10.98 -2.41 -12.54
C LYS A 13 -12.24 -1.65 -12.11
N HIS A 14 -13.23 -2.36 -11.57
CA HIS A 14 -14.47 -1.78 -11.05
C HIS A 14 -14.25 -0.74 -9.94
N HIS A 15 -13.10 -0.77 -9.23
CA HIS A 15 -12.74 0.26 -8.26
C HIS A 15 -12.48 1.64 -8.89
N LEU A 16 -12.33 1.71 -10.21
CA LEU A 16 -12.23 2.96 -10.97
C LEU A 16 -13.54 3.39 -11.64
N ASN A 17 -14.66 2.70 -11.41
CA ASN A 17 -15.95 3.14 -11.95
C ASN A 17 -16.27 4.55 -11.42
N GLY A 18 -16.61 5.49 -12.31
CA GLY A 18 -16.81 6.90 -11.97
C GLY A 18 -15.56 7.77 -12.14
N VAL A 19 -14.40 7.22 -12.51
CA VAL A 19 -13.17 7.99 -12.72
C VAL A 19 -13.31 9.02 -13.84
N GLU A 20 -14.20 8.79 -14.80
CA GLU A 20 -14.55 9.71 -15.88
C GLU A 20 -15.17 11.04 -15.39
N LEU A 21 -15.76 11.02 -14.19
CA LEU A 21 -16.30 12.20 -13.51
C LEU A 21 -15.23 12.97 -12.73
N ALA A 22 -14.05 12.37 -12.50
CA ALA A 22 -12.96 13.02 -11.80
C ALA A 22 -12.16 13.98 -12.71
N HIS A 23 -11.62 15.05 -12.13
CA HIS A 23 -10.74 15.99 -12.85
C HIS A 23 -9.30 15.49 -12.95
N SER A 24 -8.87 14.66 -12.00
CA SER A 24 -7.54 14.04 -12.02
C SER A 24 -7.50 12.74 -11.22
N ILE A 25 -6.53 11.90 -11.53
CA ILE A 25 -6.24 10.66 -10.79
C ILE A 25 -4.73 10.46 -10.71
N SER A 26 -4.25 10.05 -9.54
CA SER A 26 -2.84 9.73 -9.34
C SER A 26 -2.63 8.30 -8.83
N MET A 27 -1.49 7.73 -9.20
CA MET A 27 -1.08 6.38 -8.81
C MET A 27 0.44 6.36 -8.60
N ASN A 28 0.90 5.55 -7.64
CA ASN A 28 2.33 5.42 -7.36
C ASN A 28 2.84 4.04 -7.79
N PRO A 29 3.36 3.88 -9.03
CA PRO A 29 4.01 2.65 -9.47
C PRO A 29 5.10 2.14 -8.52
N HIS A 30 5.79 3.05 -7.82
CA HIS A 30 6.83 2.65 -6.86
C HIS A 30 6.31 1.94 -5.61
N LYS A 31 4.99 1.91 -5.40
CA LYS A 31 4.40 1.20 -4.27
C LYS A 31 4.05 -0.23 -4.61
N TRP A 32 3.53 -0.50 -5.80
CA TRP A 32 2.98 -1.82 -6.12
C TRP A 32 2.98 -2.15 -7.62
N LEU A 33 3.95 -1.63 -8.37
CA LEU A 33 4.13 -1.91 -9.80
C LEU A 33 5.62 -2.01 -10.16
N LEU A 34 6.40 -2.62 -9.27
CA LEU A 34 7.81 -2.99 -9.47
C LEU A 34 8.75 -1.86 -9.92
N THR A 35 8.35 -0.60 -9.71
CA THR A 35 9.17 0.56 -10.05
C THR A 35 9.95 1.00 -8.81
N ASN A 36 11.22 1.38 -8.95
CA ASN A 36 11.98 1.89 -7.80
C ASN A 36 11.57 3.32 -7.44
N MET A 37 11.61 3.64 -6.15
CA MET A 37 11.31 4.96 -5.58
C MET A 37 12.22 6.07 -6.19
N ASP A 38 11.73 7.28 -6.44
CA ASP A 38 10.33 7.73 -6.47
C ASP A 38 9.70 7.53 -7.86
N TYR A 39 8.37 7.34 -7.90
CA TYR A 39 7.57 7.40 -9.12
C TYR A 39 6.06 7.64 -8.88
N CYS A 40 5.51 8.76 -9.34
CA CYS A 40 4.08 9.03 -9.34
C CYS A 40 3.60 9.29 -10.77
N CYS A 41 2.52 8.63 -11.18
CA CYS A 41 1.76 8.98 -12.37
C CYS A 41 0.59 9.86 -11.97
N LEU A 42 0.36 10.94 -12.72
CA LEU A 42 -0.79 11.82 -12.59
C LEU A 42 -1.45 11.93 -13.97
N TRP A 43 -2.75 11.68 -14.03
CA TRP A 43 -3.59 11.95 -15.19
C TRP A 43 -4.55 13.08 -14.86
N ILE A 44 -4.73 14.01 -15.78
CA ILE A 44 -5.55 15.22 -15.63
C ILE A 44 -6.48 15.30 -16.83
N LYS A 45 -7.78 15.54 -16.58
CA LYS A 45 -8.80 15.67 -17.62
C LYS A 45 -8.64 16.96 -18.42
N GLU A 46 -8.26 18.05 -17.75
CA GLU A 46 -8.04 19.37 -18.34
C GLU A 46 -6.60 19.87 -18.08
N PRO A 47 -5.62 19.45 -18.91
CA PRO A 47 -4.22 19.86 -18.77
C PRO A 47 -3.98 21.36 -18.74
N LYS A 48 -4.80 22.14 -19.46
CA LYS A 48 -4.63 23.59 -19.60
C LYS A 48 -4.67 24.29 -18.24
N LEU A 49 -5.59 23.93 -17.36
CA LEU A 49 -5.70 24.49 -16.01
C LEU A 49 -4.40 24.30 -15.20
N PHE A 50 -3.75 23.16 -15.41
CA PHE A 50 -2.50 22.82 -14.73
C PHE A 50 -1.31 23.62 -15.29
N VAL A 51 -1.21 23.72 -16.62
CA VAL A 51 -0.19 24.51 -17.32
C VAL A 51 -0.34 25.99 -17.01
N ASP A 52 -1.54 26.55 -17.10
CA ASP A 52 -1.80 27.99 -16.83
C ASP A 52 -1.42 28.37 -15.38
N SER A 53 -1.53 27.43 -14.44
CA SER A 53 -1.18 27.65 -13.03
C SER A 53 0.31 27.52 -12.72
N LEU A 54 1.06 26.73 -13.51
CA LEU A 54 2.46 26.38 -13.21
C LEU A 54 3.46 26.92 -14.25
N SER A 55 2.98 27.41 -15.39
CA SER A 55 3.85 27.82 -16.48
C SER A 55 4.66 29.04 -16.09
N THR A 56 5.92 29.01 -16.48
CA THR A 56 6.85 30.14 -16.37
C THR A 56 7.48 30.39 -17.73
N ALA A 57 7.37 31.63 -18.20
CA ALA A 57 7.90 32.08 -19.48
C ALA A 57 9.21 32.86 -19.24
N SER A 58 10.32 32.14 -19.07
CA SER A 58 11.65 32.75 -18.98
C SER A 58 12.30 32.80 -20.37
N GLU A 59 12.91 33.92 -20.74
CA GLU A 59 13.50 34.13 -22.07
C GLU A 59 14.55 33.06 -22.42
N TYR A 60 15.36 32.64 -21.44
CA TYR A 60 16.42 31.63 -21.62
C TYR A 60 15.92 30.20 -21.91
N LEU A 61 14.62 29.93 -21.78
CA LEU A 61 14.01 28.62 -22.09
C LEU A 61 13.31 28.60 -23.46
N ARG A 62 13.21 29.75 -24.14
CA ARG A 62 12.50 29.84 -25.42
C ARG A 62 13.21 29.06 -26.51
N ASN A 63 12.42 28.36 -27.30
CA ASN A 63 12.90 27.58 -28.44
C ASN A 63 11.74 27.34 -29.41
N ASN A 64 12.07 27.12 -30.68
CA ASN A 64 11.08 26.93 -31.75
C ASN A 64 10.13 25.75 -31.51
N ALA A 65 10.58 24.69 -30.82
CA ALA A 65 9.73 23.52 -30.55
C ALA A 65 8.61 23.88 -29.58
N SER A 66 8.92 24.54 -28.46
CA SER A 66 7.93 25.05 -27.50
C SER A 66 6.98 26.06 -28.15
N GLU A 67 7.51 27.01 -28.93
CA GLU A 67 6.70 28.04 -29.61
C GLU A 67 5.75 27.45 -30.65
N SER A 68 6.13 26.33 -31.29
CA SER A 68 5.27 25.61 -32.23
C SER A 68 4.04 24.97 -31.58
N LYS A 69 4.00 24.85 -30.24
CA LYS A 69 2.96 24.16 -29.46
C LYS A 69 2.71 22.69 -29.87
N LYS A 70 3.66 22.08 -30.58
CA LYS A 70 3.61 20.65 -31.00
C LYS A 70 4.25 19.70 -29.98
N VAL A 71 4.88 20.23 -28.94
CA VAL A 71 5.56 19.46 -27.89
C VAL A 71 4.98 19.79 -26.52
N ILE A 72 5.19 18.90 -25.55
CA ILE A 72 4.77 19.09 -24.16
C ILE A 72 5.99 19.49 -23.33
N ASP A 73 5.98 20.73 -22.85
CA ASP A 73 6.95 21.22 -21.88
C ASP A 73 6.54 20.78 -20.47
N TYR A 74 6.94 19.57 -20.08
CA TYR A 74 6.59 19.01 -18.78
C TYR A 74 7.16 19.79 -17.57
N LYS A 75 7.99 20.83 -17.76
CA LYS A 75 8.29 21.78 -16.68
C LYS A 75 7.03 22.47 -16.17
N ASP A 76 6.06 22.71 -17.06
CA ASP A 76 4.77 23.34 -16.74
C ASP A 76 3.75 22.33 -16.21
N TRP A 77 4.19 21.09 -15.93
CA TRP A 77 3.39 19.99 -15.41
C TRP A 77 3.89 19.49 -14.06
N GLN A 78 4.74 20.27 -13.38
CA GLN A 78 5.23 19.97 -12.04
C GLN A 78 5.83 21.22 -11.40
N ILE A 79 6.19 21.11 -10.13
CA ILE A 79 6.73 22.23 -9.35
C ILE A 79 8.14 22.65 -9.79
N ALA A 80 9.02 21.68 -10.10
CA ALA A 80 10.42 21.96 -10.42
C ALA A 80 10.67 22.06 -11.92
N LEU A 81 11.56 22.97 -12.34
CA LEU A 81 12.05 23.07 -13.72
C LEU A 81 12.87 21.83 -14.10
N SER A 82 13.90 21.50 -13.31
CA SER A 82 14.79 20.37 -13.56
C SER A 82 14.10 19.03 -13.32
N ARG A 83 14.30 18.09 -14.25
CA ARG A 83 13.58 16.80 -14.28
C ARG A 83 14.52 15.64 -14.54
N ARG A 84 14.35 14.58 -13.74
CA ARG A 84 14.97 13.28 -14.02
C ARG A 84 14.21 12.59 -15.15
N PHE A 85 14.88 11.74 -15.91
CA PHE A 85 14.24 10.88 -16.90
C PHE A 85 13.47 9.73 -16.21
N ARG A 86 12.36 10.03 -15.51
CA ARG A 86 11.61 9.02 -14.74
C ARG A 86 11.00 7.95 -15.65
N ALA A 87 10.52 8.34 -16.83
CA ALA A 87 9.80 7.46 -17.76
C ALA A 87 10.59 6.20 -18.15
N ILE A 88 11.94 6.22 -18.16
CA ILE A 88 12.74 5.03 -18.45
C ILE A 88 12.48 3.89 -17.45
N LYS A 89 12.24 4.22 -16.17
CA LYS A 89 12.00 3.22 -15.11
C LYS A 89 10.76 2.39 -15.43
N ILE A 90 9.63 3.05 -15.69
CA ILE A 90 8.37 2.35 -15.96
C ILE A 90 8.39 1.69 -17.34
N TRP A 91 9.05 2.30 -18.33
CA TRP A 91 9.18 1.73 -19.67
C TRP A 91 9.92 0.40 -19.61
N VAL A 92 11.05 0.33 -18.89
CA VAL A 92 11.80 -0.93 -18.68
C VAL A 92 10.94 -1.97 -17.96
N VAL A 93 10.20 -1.59 -16.91
CA VAL A 93 9.30 -2.52 -16.19
C VAL A 93 8.24 -3.11 -17.12
N ILE A 94 7.52 -2.27 -17.87
CA ILE A 94 6.48 -2.72 -18.80
C ILE A 94 7.07 -3.59 -19.91
N ARG A 95 8.20 -3.19 -20.51
CA ARG A 95 8.84 -3.93 -21.60
C ARG A 95 9.42 -5.26 -21.14
N ARG A 96 9.99 -5.33 -19.94
CA ARG A 96 10.63 -6.53 -19.41
C ARG A 96 9.62 -7.56 -18.93
N HIS A 97 8.59 -7.12 -18.20
CA HIS A 97 7.63 -8.04 -17.60
C HIS A 97 6.44 -8.32 -18.51
N GLY A 98 5.98 -7.33 -19.29
CA GLY A 98 4.73 -7.44 -20.03
C GLY A 98 3.51 -7.37 -19.10
N LEU A 99 2.32 -7.17 -19.70
CA LEU A 99 1.08 -6.96 -18.95
C LEU A 99 0.68 -8.19 -18.12
N ASP A 100 0.80 -9.39 -18.68
CA ASP A 100 0.38 -10.63 -18.02
C ASP A 100 1.16 -10.91 -16.73
N ASN A 101 2.48 -10.72 -16.74
CA ASN A 101 3.30 -10.92 -15.55
C ASN A 101 3.08 -9.83 -14.50
N LEU A 102 2.77 -8.59 -14.92
CA LEU A 102 2.40 -7.53 -13.98
C LEU A 102 1.05 -7.82 -13.31
N MET A 103 0.06 -8.31 -14.07
CA MET A 103 -1.20 -8.79 -13.50
C MET A 103 -0.98 -9.98 -12.56
N PHE A 104 -0.13 -10.93 -12.95
CA PHE A 104 0.23 -12.07 -12.12
C PHE A 104 0.88 -11.64 -10.80
N HIS A 105 1.79 -10.67 -10.82
CA HIS A 105 2.40 -10.11 -9.62
C HIS A 105 1.36 -9.57 -8.63
N ILE A 106 0.43 -8.72 -9.10
CA ILE A 106 -0.67 -8.20 -8.28
C ILE A 106 -1.52 -9.34 -7.71
N ARG A 107 -1.92 -10.30 -8.54
CA ARG A 107 -2.76 -11.43 -8.13
C ARG A 107 -2.05 -12.31 -7.10
N SER A 108 -0.75 -12.52 -7.25
CA SER A 108 0.08 -13.28 -6.30
C SER A 108 0.03 -12.64 -4.91
N ASP A 109 0.28 -11.33 -4.81
CA ASP A 109 0.25 -10.61 -3.54
C ASP A 109 -1.14 -10.61 -2.89
N VAL A 110 -2.18 -10.44 -3.71
CA VAL A 110 -3.58 -10.52 -3.24
C VAL A 110 -3.91 -11.92 -2.71
N ASN A 111 -3.43 -12.97 -3.37
CA ASN A 111 -3.63 -14.35 -2.93
C ASN A 111 -2.87 -14.66 -1.63
N LEU A 112 -1.66 -14.14 -1.47
CA LEU A 112 -0.90 -14.23 -0.22
C LEU A 112 -1.64 -13.53 0.92
N ALA A 113 -2.21 -12.35 0.68
CA ALA A 113 -3.01 -11.65 1.67
C ALA A 113 -4.31 -12.40 2.01
N LYS A 114 -5.00 -12.98 1.03
CA LYS A 114 -6.17 -13.84 1.26
C LYS A 114 -5.81 -15.06 2.11
N ARG A 115 -4.64 -15.66 1.89
CA ARG A 115 -4.14 -16.77 2.71
C ARG A 115 -3.88 -16.33 4.15
N PHE A 116 -3.25 -15.18 4.35
CA PHE A 116 -3.05 -14.61 5.69
C PHE A 116 -4.38 -14.32 6.39
N GLU A 117 -5.33 -13.69 5.70
CA GLU A 117 -6.70 -13.44 6.17
C GLU A 117 -7.41 -14.74 6.61
N THR A 118 -7.25 -15.82 5.83
CA THR A 118 -7.79 -17.13 6.17
C THR A 118 -7.16 -17.70 7.45
N HIS A 119 -5.87 -17.50 7.67
CA HIS A 119 -5.19 -17.92 8.90
C HIS A 119 -5.71 -17.14 10.11
N VAL A 120 -5.84 -15.82 9.98
CA VAL A 120 -6.40 -14.95 11.03
C VAL A 120 -7.83 -15.37 11.39
N ALA A 121 -8.68 -15.61 10.39
CA ALA A 121 -10.07 -15.98 10.61
C ALA A 121 -10.26 -17.37 11.27
N LYS A 122 -9.27 -18.27 11.14
CA LYS A 122 -9.31 -19.61 11.75
C LYS A 122 -8.94 -19.61 13.23
N ASP A 123 -8.23 -18.59 13.71
CA ASP A 123 -7.82 -18.50 15.11
C ASP A 123 -8.82 -17.61 15.86
N PRO A 124 -9.64 -18.17 16.76
CA PRO A 124 -10.74 -17.45 17.40
C PRO A 124 -10.25 -16.31 18.30
N ARG A 125 -8.97 -16.30 18.67
CA ARG A 125 -8.35 -15.21 19.44
C ARG A 125 -8.23 -13.93 18.62
N PHE A 126 -8.31 -14.00 17.30
CA PHE A 126 -8.16 -12.87 16.41
C PHE A 126 -9.45 -12.54 15.68
N GLU A 127 -9.47 -11.34 15.11
CA GLU A 127 -10.53 -10.92 14.21
C GLU A 127 -10.01 -10.06 13.07
N VAL A 128 -10.64 -10.22 11.90
CA VAL A 128 -10.40 -9.38 10.72
C VAL A 128 -11.34 -8.17 10.84
N MET A 129 -10.76 -6.97 10.90
CA MET A 129 -11.48 -5.77 11.30
C MET A 129 -12.26 -5.10 10.18
N VAL A 130 -11.76 -5.21 8.95
CA VAL A 130 -12.42 -4.67 7.76
C VAL A 130 -12.25 -5.64 6.58
N PRO A 131 -13.22 -5.68 5.65
CA PRO A 131 -13.10 -6.52 4.47
C PRO A 131 -11.83 -6.22 3.66
N ARG A 132 -11.03 -7.25 3.39
CA ARG A 132 -9.81 -7.12 2.59
C ARG A 132 -10.16 -6.85 1.12
N ARG A 133 -9.82 -5.65 0.63
CA ARG A 133 -10.01 -5.28 -0.80
C ARG A 133 -8.82 -5.66 -1.69
N PHE A 134 -7.60 -5.50 -1.19
CA PHE A 134 -6.35 -5.73 -1.93
C PHE A 134 -5.38 -6.61 -1.12
N ALA A 135 -4.08 -6.34 -1.13
CA ALA A 135 -3.08 -7.11 -0.39
C ALA A 135 -2.77 -6.57 1.03
N LEU A 136 -3.73 -5.88 1.65
CA LEU A 136 -3.63 -5.39 3.04
C LEU A 136 -4.70 -6.06 3.89
N VAL A 137 -4.26 -6.79 4.93
CA VAL A 137 -5.15 -7.36 5.95
C VAL A 137 -5.06 -6.52 7.22
N CYS A 138 -6.21 -6.07 7.69
CA CYS A 138 -6.37 -5.36 8.95
C CYS A 138 -6.98 -6.31 9.97
N PHE A 139 -6.26 -6.58 11.04
CA PHE A 139 -6.67 -7.53 12.06
C PHE A 139 -6.28 -7.05 13.46
N ARG A 140 -6.88 -7.66 14.48
CA ARG A 140 -6.48 -7.46 15.87
C ARG A 140 -6.66 -8.74 16.66
N LEU A 141 -5.97 -8.84 17.80
CA LEU A 141 -6.27 -9.79 18.85
C LEU A 141 -7.54 -9.30 19.57
N ARG A 142 -8.50 -10.20 19.79
CA ARG A 142 -9.74 -9.91 20.50
C ARG A 142 -9.43 -9.63 21.98
N PRO A 143 -9.80 -8.47 22.51
CA PRO A 143 -9.67 -8.24 23.95
C PRO A 143 -10.75 -9.00 24.72
N LYS A 144 -10.54 -9.18 26.04
CA LYS A 144 -11.59 -9.66 26.94
C LYS A 144 -12.63 -8.57 27.18
N GLU A 145 -12.15 -7.34 27.40
CA GLU A 145 -12.97 -6.13 27.52
C GLU A 145 -12.55 -5.09 26.48
N GLU A 146 -13.50 -4.43 25.82
CA GLU A 146 -13.20 -3.57 24.68
C GLU A 146 -12.23 -2.41 25.03
N GLY A 147 -12.21 -1.95 26.29
CA GLY A 147 -11.29 -0.92 26.78
C GLY A 147 -9.81 -1.33 26.74
N GLU A 148 -9.50 -2.62 26.74
CA GLU A 148 -8.13 -3.14 26.77
C GLU A 148 -7.54 -3.39 25.36
N GLY A 149 -8.36 -3.28 24.31
CA GLY A 149 -7.99 -3.68 22.95
C GLY A 149 -6.77 -2.95 22.40
N THR A 150 -6.61 -1.67 22.72
CA THR A 150 -5.49 -0.85 22.25
C THR A 150 -4.16 -1.31 22.83
N GLU A 151 -4.06 -1.40 24.15
CA GLU A 151 -2.82 -1.79 24.83
C GLU A 151 -2.42 -3.22 24.46
N LEU A 152 -3.41 -4.13 24.44
CA LEU A 152 -3.19 -5.53 24.06
C LEU A 152 -2.57 -5.67 22.65
N ASN A 153 -3.10 -4.94 21.68
CA ASN A 153 -2.63 -5.01 20.30
C ASN A 153 -1.34 -4.20 20.07
N LEU A 154 -1.11 -3.14 20.85
CA LEU A 154 0.16 -2.43 20.87
C LEU A 154 1.29 -3.36 21.35
N ARG A 155 1.09 -4.05 22.48
CA ARG A 155 2.06 -5.04 23.00
C ARG A 155 2.33 -6.16 22.01
N LEU A 156 1.30 -6.73 21.39
CA LEU A 156 1.49 -7.73 20.34
C LEU A 156 2.32 -7.19 19.18
N LEU A 157 2.00 -5.99 18.67
CA LEU A 157 2.76 -5.39 17.56
C LEU A 157 4.22 -5.14 17.94
N MET A 158 4.47 -4.62 19.14
CA MET A 158 5.83 -4.39 19.64
C MET A 158 6.59 -5.69 19.82
N ALA A 159 5.96 -6.75 20.34
CA ALA A 159 6.59 -8.06 20.50
C ALA A 159 6.94 -8.71 19.15
N VAL A 160 6.09 -8.53 18.14
CA VAL A 160 6.37 -9.01 16.77
C VAL A 160 7.50 -8.20 16.13
N ASN A 161 7.41 -6.87 16.14
CA ASN A 161 8.45 -6.00 15.54
C ASN A 161 9.80 -6.12 16.27
N GLY A 162 9.79 -6.24 17.60
CA GLY A 162 10.99 -6.42 18.43
C GLY A 162 11.68 -7.77 18.23
N SER A 163 11.01 -8.76 17.63
CA SER A 163 11.66 -10.04 17.30
C SER A 163 12.70 -9.92 16.18
N GLY A 164 12.65 -8.87 15.35
CA GLY A 164 13.45 -8.73 14.13
C GLY A 164 13.02 -9.65 12.98
N GLY A 165 12.10 -10.61 13.20
CA GLY A 165 11.64 -11.55 12.19
C GLY A 165 10.55 -11.01 11.26
N ALA A 166 9.88 -9.92 11.65
CA ALA A 166 8.83 -9.27 10.87
C ALA A 166 8.73 -7.79 11.22
N PHE A 167 8.13 -7.01 10.32
CA PHE A 167 7.79 -5.62 10.58
C PHE A 167 6.38 -5.31 10.06
N MET A 168 5.52 -4.83 10.94
CA MET A 168 4.17 -4.36 10.63
C MET A 168 3.92 -3.00 11.28
N THR A 169 2.85 -2.33 10.84
CA THR A 169 2.41 -1.05 11.40
C THR A 169 0.98 -1.17 11.89
N HIS A 170 0.50 -0.18 12.64
CA HIS A 170 -0.89 -0.11 13.07
C HIS A 170 -1.67 0.98 12.32
N ALA A 171 -2.97 1.04 12.58
CA ALA A 171 -3.80 2.23 12.39
C ALA A 171 -4.85 2.28 13.50
N VAL A 172 -5.49 3.43 13.64
CA VAL A 172 -6.68 3.60 14.48
C VAL A 172 -7.84 3.97 13.56
N VAL A 173 -8.90 3.14 13.55
CA VAL A 173 -10.07 3.32 12.69
C VAL A 173 -11.31 3.30 13.57
N GLY A 174 -12.07 4.40 13.59
CA GLY A 174 -13.25 4.52 14.47
C GLY A 174 -12.92 4.39 15.96
N GLY A 175 -11.74 4.85 16.38
CA GLY A 175 -11.24 4.69 17.76
C GLY A 175 -10.64 3.32 18.08
N ILE A 176 -10.71 2.35 17.16
CA ILE A 176 -10.21 0.99 17.38
C ILE A 176 -8.79 0.86 16.84
N TYR A 177 -7.86 0.43 17.69
CA TYR A 177 -6.50 0.08 17.30
C TYR A 177 -6.47 -1.24 16.53
N ILE A 178 -5.84 -1.23 15.34
CA ILE A 178 -5.75 -2.38 14.43
C ILE A 178 -4.32 -2.57 13.93
N ILE A 179 -3.91 -3.82 13.72
CA ILE A 179 -2.63 -4.17 13.13
C ILE A 179 -2.81 -4.35 11.62
N ARG A 180 -1.84 -3.83 10.84
CA ARG A 180 -1.86 -3.82 9.38
C ARG A 180 -0.75 -4.71 8.83
N CYS A 181 -1.15 -5.83 8.22
CA CYS A 181 -0.26 -6.68 7.44
C CYS A 181 -0.40 -6.33 5.95
N ALA A 182 0.52 -5.51 5.44
CA ALA A 182 0.59 -5.15 4.02
C ALA A 182 1.56 -6.09 3.29
N ILE A 183 1.03 -6.93 2.41
CA ILE A 183 1.83 -7.84 1.59
C ILE A 183 2.07 -7.18 0.22
N GLY A 184 3.32 -7.19 -0.22
CA GLY A 184 3.73 -6.57 -1.48
C GLY A 184 5.22 -6.34 -1.67
N SER A 185 6.06 -6.81 -0.72
CA SER A 185 7.51 -6.85 -0.96
C SER A 185 7.83 -7.90 -2.02
N THR A 186 8.64 -7.53 -3.01
CA THR A 186 8.96 -8.37 -4.19
C THR A 186 9.54 -9.74 -3.83
N LEU A 187 10.19 -9.87 -2.67
CA LEU A 187 10.81 -11.12 -2.23
C LEU A 187 9.90 -11.95 -1.30
N THR A 188 8.69 -11.48 -1.01
CA THR A 188 7.74 -12.22 -0.17
C THR A 188 7.18 -13.43 -0.92
N GLU A 189 7.04 -14.53 -0.20
CA GLU A 189 6.61 -15.82 -0.71
C GLU A 189 5.65 -16.44 0.31
N THR A 190 4.95 -17.50 -0.08
CA THR A 190 4.03 -18.24 0.80
C THR A 190 4.68 -18.68 2.11
N ARG A 191 5.96 -19.11 2.07
CA ARG A 191 6.71 -19.51 3.28
C ARG A 191 6.85 -18.36 4.27
N HIS A 192 7.09 -17.14 3.79
CA HIS A 192 7.23 -15.95 4.64
C HIS A 192 5.91 -15.62 5.34
N VAL A 193 4.77 -15.69 4.62
CA VAL A 193 3.45 -15.46 5.20
C VAL A 193 3.09 -16.51 6.26
N ASN A 194 3.43 -17.79 6.01
CA ASN A 194 3.20 -18.84 6.99
C ASN A 194 4.08 -18.67 8.25
N SER A 195 5.36 -18.31 8.08
CA SER A 195 6.27 -18.03 9.20
C SER A 195 5.85 -16.80 10.00
N LEU A 196 5.40 -15.74 9.31
CA LEU A 196 4.83 -14.55 9.96
C LEU A 196 3.64 -14.92 10.84
N TRP A 197 2.72 -15.73 10.33
CA TRP A 197 1.56 -16.13 11.10
C TRP A 197 1.94 -16.95 12.35
N LYS A 198 2.87 -17.89 12.22
CA LYS A 198 3.41 -18.64 13.37
C LYS A 198 4.01 -17.70 14.43
N LEU A 199 4.84 -16.75 14.01
CA LEU A 199 5.42 -15.74 14.90
C LEU A 199 4.33 -14.92 15.63
N ILE A 200 3.28 -14.49 14.92
CA ILE A 200 2.15 -13.77 15.53
C ILE A 200 1.45 -14.63 16.58
N GLN A 201 1.20 -15.91 16.28
CA GLN A 201 0.57 -16.84 17.24
C GLN A 201 1.43 -17.07 18.48
N GLU A 202 2.75 -17.23 18.31
CA GLU A 202 3.71 -17.37 19.40
C GLU A 202 3.73 -16.11 20.29
N LYS A 203 3.83 -14.92 19.69
CA LYS A 203 3.85 -13.66 20.45
C LYS A 203 2.50 -13.36 21.12
N ALA A 204 1.38 -13.67 20.46
CA ALA A 204 0.06 -13.53 21.08
C ALA A 204 -0.10 -14.45 22.29
N GLN A 205 0.42 -15.67 22.24
CA GLN A 205 0.38 -16.58 23.38
C GLN A 205 1.15 -16.03 24.60
N LEU A 206 2.30 -15.38 24.37
CA LEU A 206 3.08 -14.74 25.43
C LEU A 206 2.34 -13.54 26.04
N VAL A 207 1.85 -12.64 25.19
CA VAL A 207 1.11 -11.44 25.63
C VAL A 207 -0.15 -11.81 26.42
N LEU A 208 -0.88 -12.85 26.00
CA LEU A 208 -2.07 -13.33 26.71
C LEU A 208 -1.72 -13.98 28.06
N LYS A 209 -0.59 -14.69 28.18
CA LYS A 209 -0.14 -15.26 29.46
C LYS A 209 0.27 -14.17 30.45
N GLU A 210 1.06 -13.19 30.00
CA GLU A 210 1.47 -12.06 30.84
C GLU A 210 0.28 -11.23 31.32
N SER A 211 -0.75 -11.06 30.47
CA SER A 211 -1.98 -10.35 30.84
C SER A 211 -2.88 -11.16 31.78
N GLY A 212 -2.75 -12.49 31.79
CA GLY A 212 -3.43 -13.36 32.76
C GLY A 212 -2.75 -13.31 34.14
N LEU A 213 -1.42 -13.35 34.18
CA LEU A 213 -0.64 -13.27 35.42
C LEU A 213 -0.80 -11.90 36.12
N ALA A 214 -0.88 -10.81 35.35
CA ALA A 214 -1.11 -9.47 35.90
C ALA A 214 -2.51 -9.30 36.56
N LEU A 215 -3.48 -10.16 36.23
CA LEU A 215 -4.82 -10.16 36.86
C LEU A 215 -4.86 -11.02 38.13
N GLU A 216 -3.97 -12.02 38.27
CA GLU A 216 -3.87 -12.88 39.45
C GLU A 216 -3.06 -12.23 40.59
N GLU A 217 -2.10 -11.34 40.30
CA GLU A 217 -1.33 -10.62 41.33
C GLU A 217 -2.13 -9.48 42.04
N TYR A 218 -3.37 -9.22 41.62
CA TYR A 218 -4.26 -8.22 42.22
C TYR A 218 -5.53 -8.83 42.87
N GLN A 219 -5.57 -10.15 43.07
CA GLN A 219 -6.60 -10.85 43.88
C GLN A 219 -6.01 -11.39 45.18
#